data_AF-A0A926PPN3-F1
#
_entry.id   AF-A0A926PPN3-F1
#
_cell.length_a   1.000
_cell.length_b   1.000
_cell.length_c   1.000
_cell.angle_alpha   90.00
_cell.angle_beta   90.00
_cell.angle_gamma   90.00
#
_symmetry.space_group_name_H-M   'P 1'
#
loop_
_entity.id
_entity.type
_entity.pdbx_description
1 polymer ?
#
loop_
_entity_poly.entity_id
_entity_poly.type
_entity_poly.pdbx_seq_one_letter_code
_entity_poly.pdbx_strand_id
1 'polypeptide(L)'
;MRIRQIRETEVSGLGERIKQARLDIAATKSLEEICREVGVSRTYWYDLEKETLKGTLAIENLRKIESALGIDFGVSFDELAEAEVKANG
;
A
#
# COMPACT_ATOMS: atom_id res chain seq x y z
N MET A 1 -15.75 25.87 11.98
CA MET A 1 -14.35 25.60 12.35
C MET A 1 -13.84 24.45 11.51
N ARG A 2 -12.59 24.48 11.02
CA ARG A 2 -12.06 23.43 10.13
C ARG A 2 -10.81 22.81 10.73
N ILE A 3 -10.81 21.47 10.78
CA ILE A 3 -9.69 20.64 11.21
C ILE A 3 -9.39 19.69 10.05
N ARG A 4 -8.11 19.56 9.70
CA ARG A 4 -7.57 18.57 8.74
C ARG A 4 -6.22 18.11 9.26
N GLN A 5 -5.99 16.80 9.28
CA GLN A 5 -4.69 16.20 9.54
C GLN A 5 -4.40 15.20 8.41
N ILE A 6 -3.21 15.27 7.83
CA ILE A 6 -2.69 14.35 6.81
C ILE A 6 -1.36 13.80 7.35
N ARG A 7 -1.15 12.48 7.24
CA ARG A 7 0.10 11.80 7.59
C ARG A 7 0.58 11.00 6.39
N GLU A 8 1.88 11.01 6.17
CA GLU A 8 2.55 10.25 5.12
C GLU A 8 3.75 9.54 5.73
N THR A 9 4.07 8.34 5.25
CA THR A 9 5.27 7.60 5.63
C THR A 9 5.89 6.99 4.38
N GLU A 10 7.21 6.97 4.32
CA GLU A 10 7.93 6.34 3.22
C GLU A 10 8.07 4.85 3.50
N VAL A 11 7.73 4.02 2.50
CA VAL A 11 7.88 2.55 2.56
C VAL A 11 8.56 2.10 1.28
N SER A 12 9.88 2.00 1.31
CA SER A 12 10.66 1.57 0.14
C SER A 12 10.45 0.09 -0.18
N GLY A 13 10.34 -0.25 -1.46
CA GLY A 13 10.18 -1.63 -1.93
C GLY A 13 8.78 -2.20 -1.75
N LEU A 14 7.80 -1.39 -1.35
CA LEU A 14 6.40 -1.80 -1.28
C LEU A 14 5.85 -2.21 -2.65
N GLY A 15 6.26 -1.53 -3.73
CA GLY A 15 5.83 -1.85 -5.09
C GLY A 15 6.26 -3.25 -5.53
N GLU A 16 7.51 -3.62 -5.26
CA GLU A 16 8.02 -4.97 -5.58
C GLU A 16 7.36 -6.04 -4.70
N ARG A 17 7.12 -5.75 -3.40
CA ARG A 17 6.38 -6.66 -2.52
C ARG A 17 4.95 -6.92 -3.02
N ILE A 18 4.26 -5.88 -3.49
CA ILE A 18 2.91 -6.02 -4.07
C ILE A 18 2.96 -6.85 -5.36
N LYS A 19 3.95 -6.61 -6.21
CA LYS A 19 4.14 -7.38 -7.43
C LYS A 19 4.37 -8.87 -7.16
N GLN A 20 5.21 -9.21 -6.19
CA GLN A 20 5.47 -10.60 -5.81
C GLN A 20 4.19 -11.26 -5.27
N ALA A 21 3.48 -10.62 -4.34
CA ALA A 21 2.22 -11.14 -3.81
C ALA A 21 1.17 -11.37 -4.91
N ARG A 22 1.08 -10.49 -5.93
CA ARG A 22 0.23 -10.73 -7.11
C ARG A 22 0.67 -11.95 -7.91
N LEU A 23 1.97 -12.11 -8.15
CA LEU A 23 2.51 -13.24 -8.93
C LEU A 23 2.26 -14.57 -8.21
N ASP A 24 2.36 -14.59 -6.89
CA ASP A 24 2.11 -15.78 -6.07
C ASP A 24 0.67 -16.31 -6.22
N ILE A 25 -0.30 -15.41 -6.41
CA ILE A 25 -1.72 -15.78 -6.58
C ILE A 25 -2.19 -15.83 -8.04
N ALA A 26 -1.28 -15.63 -9.01
CA ALA A 26 -1.63 -15.48 -10.42
C ALA A 26 -2.31 -16.73 -11.04
N ALA A 27 -2.14 -17.90 -10.42
CA ALA A 27 -2.86 -19.12 -10.80
C ALA A 27 -4.36 -19.08 -10.46
N THR A 28 -4.76 -18.22 -9.52
CA THR A 28 -6.14 -18.13 -9.01
C THR A 28 -6.87 -16.83 -9.38
N LYS A 29 -6.14 -15.72 -9.50
CA LYS A 29 -6.70 -14.42 -9.85
C LYS A 29 -5.85 -13.72 -10.89
N SER A 30 -6.49 -13.24 -11.94
CA SER A 30 -5.87 -12.38 -12.95
C SER A 30 -5.65 -10.96 -12.41
N LEU A 31 -4.69 -10.23 -13.01
CA LEU A 31 -4.49 -8.80 -12.70
C LEU A 31 -5.78 -7.98 -12.90
N GLU A 32 -6.62 -8.35 -13.87
CA GLU A 32 -7.88 -7.63 -14.12
C GLU A 32 -8.88 -7.80 -12.99
N GLU A 33 -9.03 -9.03 -12.48
CA GLU A 33 -9.90 -9.31 -11.34
C GLU A 33 -9.42 -8.57 -10.10
N ILE A 34 -8.12 -8.58 -9.83
CA ILE A 34 -7.52 -7.84 -8.72
C ILE A 34 -7.78 -6.34 -8.86
N CYS A 35 -7.54 -5.75 -10.04
CA CYS A 35 -7.82 -4.34 -10.29
C CYS A 35 -9.31 -3.99 -10.07
N ARG A 36 -10.21 -4.90 -10.46
CA ARG A 36 -11.67 -4.74 -10.28
C ARG A 36 -12.08 -4.80 -8.81
N GLU A 37 -11.54 -5.76 -8.04
CA GLU A 37 -11.78 -5.90 -6.61
C GLU A 37 -11.27 -4.68 -5.82
N VAL A 38 -10.08 -4.19 -6.16
CA VAL A 38 -9.47 -3.02 -5.51
C VAL A 38 -10.14 -1.71 -5.96
N GLY A 39 -10.68 -1.66 -7.18
CA GLY A 39 -11.30 -0.48 -7.76
C GLY A 39 -10.30 0.49 -8.38
N VAL A 40 -9.25 -0.02 -9.03
CA VAL A 40 -8.18 0.76 -9.67
C VAL A 40 -7.97 0.37 -11.12
N SER A 41 -7.32 1.23 -11.91
CA SER A 41 -6.95 0.92 -13.28
C SER A 41 -5.66 0.06 -13.33
N ARG A 42 -5.47 -0.69 -14.42
CA ARG A 42 -4.21 -1.42 -14.65
C ARG A 42 -3.00 -0.48 -14.71
N THR A 43 -3.15 0.73 -15.26
CA THR A 43 -2.07 1.73 -15.29
C THR A 43 -1.65 2.13 -13.88
N TYR A 44 -2.62 2.43 -13.00
CA TYR A 44 -2.34 2.73 -11.59
C TYR A 44 -1.63 1.55 -10.91
N TRP A 45 -2.04 0.32 -11.20
CA TRP A 45 -1.39 -0.88 -10.67
C TRP A 45 0.08 -0.99 -11.10
N TYR A 46 0.37 -0.79 -12.39
CA TYR A 46 1.74 -0.82 -12.88
C TYR A 46 2.61 0.31 -12.32
N ASP A 47 2.04 1.50 -12.14
CA ASP A 47 2.74 2.60 -11.47
C ASP A 47 3.02 2.26 -10.00
N LEU A 48 2.10 1.59 -9.33
CA LEU A 48 2.29 1.12 -7.97
C LEU A 48 3.40 0.06 -7.87
N GLU A 49 3.42 -0.94 -8.76
CA GLU A 49 4.48 -1.97 -8.78
C GLU A 49 5.87 -1.40 -9.09
N LYS A 50 5.93 -0.30 -9.85
CA LYS A 50 7.18 0.39 -10.20
C LYS A 50 7.53 1.52 -9.24
N GLU A 51 6.68 1.79 -8.25
CA GLU A 51 6.79 2.95 -7.34
C GLU A 51 6.86 4.29 -8.09
N THR A 52 6.16 4.41 -9.23
CA THR A 52 6.07 5.61 -10.07
C THR A 52 4.73 6.33 -9.95
N LEU A 53 3.95 6.07 -8.89
CA LEU A 53 2.68 6.75 -8.64
C LEU A 53 2.85 8.27 -8.65
N LYS A 54 1.94 8.96 -9.34
CA LYS A 54 1.83 10.43 -9.25
C LYS A 54 1.11 10.80 -7.96
N GLY A 55 1.85 10.81 -6.85
CA GLY A 55 1.34 11.08 -5.49
C GLY A 55 1.50 9.88 -4.56
N THR A 56 0.81 9.92 -3.41
CA THR A 56 0.89 8.87 -2.38
C THR A 56 -0.15 7.76 -2.61
N LEU A 57 0.20 6.54 -2.19
CA LEU A 57 -0.76 5.45 -2.05
C LEU A 57 -1.62 5.70 -0.80
N ALA A 58 -2.92 5.95 -0.99
CA ALA A 58 -3.85 6.09 0.12
C ALA A 58 -3.92 4.78 0.93
N ILE A 59 -3.97 4.89 2.26
CA ILE A 59 -3.99 3.73 3.16
C ILE A 59 -5.20 2.84 2.89
N GLU A 60 -6.35 3.42 2.54
CA GLU A 60 -7.55 2.67 2.19
C GLU A 60 -7.35 1.81 0.94
N ASN A 61 -6.58 2.31 -0.03
CA ASN A 61 -6.22 1.52 -1.22
C ASN A 61 -5.21 0.43 -0.85
N LEU A 62 -4.24 0.69 0.02
CA LEU A 62 -3.32 -0.34 0.51
C LEU A 62 -4.10 -1.47 1.21
N ARG A 63 -5.07 -1.16 2.08
CA ARG A 63 -5.90 -2.18 2.75
C ARG A 63 -6.75 -3.00 1.78
N LYS A 64 -7.26 -2.39 0.71
CA LYS A 64 -7.97 -3.12 -0.35
C LYS A 64 -7.03 -4.05 -1.12
N ILE A 65 -5.81 -3.60 -1.42
CA ILE A 65 -4.78 -4.41 -2.07
C ILE A 65 -4.44 -5.62 -1.19
N GLU A 66 -4.17 -5.40 0.10
CA GLU A 66 -3.92 -6.45 1.09
C GLU A 66 -5.06 -7.48 1.12
N SER A 67 -6.31 -7.02 1.17
CA SER A 67 -7.47 -7.91 1.13
C SER A 67 -7.60 -8.68 -0.19
N ALA A 68 -7.31 -8.05 -1.33
CA ALA A 68 -7.41 -8.70 -2.65
C ALA A 68 -6.32 -9.77 -2.84
N LEU A 69 -5.13 -9.50 -2.30
CA LEU A 69 -3.96 -10.37 -2.36
C LEU A 69 -3.90 -11.41 -1.22
N GLY A 70 -4.67 -11.22 -0.15
CA GLY A 70 -4.66 -12.11 1.01
C GLY A 70 -3.39 -12.01 1.86
N ILE A 71 -2.76 -10.84 1.93
CA ILE A 71 -1.49 -10.59 2.64
C ILE A 71 -1.55 -9.28 3.43
N ASP A 72 -0.78 -9.19 4.52
CA ASP A 72 -0.55 -7.95 5.28
C ASP A 72 0.87 -7.42 4.99
N PHE A 73 0.99 -6.16 4.56
CA PHE A 73 2.29 -5.53 4.31
C PHE A 73 2.88 -4.86 5.55
N GLY A 74 2.18 -4.86 6.68
CA GLY A 74 2.66 -4.35 7.96
C GLY A 74 2.87 -2.84 7.98
N VAL A 75 2.22 -2.09 7.08
CA VAL A 75 2.35 -0.62 7.03
C VAL A 75 1.42 -0.01 8.08
N SER A 76 1.98 0.75 9.02
CA SER A 76 1.24 1.48 10.07
C SER A 76 1.76 2.91 10.19
N PHE A 77 0.88 3.83 10.61
CA PHE A 77 1.26 5.22 10.92
C PHE A 77 1.62 5.44 12.39
N ASP A 78 1.45 4.41 13.23
CA ASP A 78 1.61 4.53 14.69
C ASP A 78 3.01 4.12 15.18
N GLU A 79 3.82 3.47 14.34
CA GLU A 79 5.17 3.00 14.71
C GLU A 79 6.25 4.11 14.78
N LEU A 80 5.91 5.35 14.40
CA LEU A 80 6.84 6.50 14.50
C LEU A 80 6.84 7.16 15.89
N ALA A 81 5.97 6.76 16.82
CA ALA A 81 5.90 7.34 18.17
C ALA A 81 6.94 6.75 19.15
N GLU A 82 7.39 5.51 18.94
CA GLU A 82 8.26 4.82 19.92
C GLU A 82 9.75 5.17 19.78
N ALA A 83 10.16 5.75 18.65
CA ALA A 83 11.54 6.20 18.43
C ALA A 83 11.84 7.54 19.14
N GLU A 84 10.86 8.42 19.31
CA GLU A 84 11.05 9.71 20.00
C GLU A 84 11.03 9.58 21.53
N VAL A 85 10.37 8.56 22.08
CA VAL A 85 10.31 8.31 23.53
C VAL A 85 11.65 7.78 24.08
N LYS A 86 12.43 7.04 23.26
CA LYS A 86 13.76 6.53 23.67
C LYS A 86 14.89 7.55 23.51
N ALA A 87 14.68 8.61 22.75
CA ALA A 87 15.68 9.66 22.54
C ALA A 87 15.60 10.79 23.61
N ASN A 88 14.47 10.88 24.32
CA ASN A 88 14.20 11.92 25.32
C ASN A 88 13.86 11.37 26.72
N GLY A 89 14.09 10.07 26.96
CA GLY A 89 13.84 9.38 28.22
C GLY A 89 15.12 8.91 28.91
#